data_AF-A0A2H5B1V1-F1
#
_entry.id   AF-A0A2H5B1V1-F1
#
_cell.length_a   1.000
_cell.length_b   1.000
_cell.length_c   1.000
_cell.angle_alpha   90.00
_cell.angle_beta   90.00
_cell.angle_gamma   90.00
#
_symmetry.space_group_name_H-M   'P 1'
#
loop_
_entity.id
_entity.type
_entity.pdbx_description
1 polymer ?
#
loop_
_entity_poly.entity_id
_entity_poly.type
_entity_poly.pdbx_seq_one_letter_code
_entity_poly.pdbx_strand_id
1 'polypeptide(L)'
;MTINPVLIKSSYGVVEPHGTEVTAWFYRHLFEHNPGVRSLFAAHLDEQQDRLWAAIGALVTHLEDPDALLPLLRGLGERHAAYGALPAHLPAVGASLLATLAHFAGPAWTPETERAWTAVYGVAAETIGAAMTPAPSPDAAAPTDPADPTAPTDPAEPTATGRGNAASRGGDRGGASG
;
A
#
# COMPACT_ATOMS: atom_id res chain seq x y z
N MET A 1 -17.29 0.27 15.31
CA MET A 1 -16.31 0.55 16.38
C MET A 1 -16.35 2.03 16.67
N THR A 2 -16.53 2.44 17.91
CA THR A 2 -16.67 3.86 18.27
C THR A 2 -15.30 4.42 18.64
N ILE A 3 -14.84 5.43 17.91
CA ILE A 3 -13.67 6.22 18.30
C ILE A 3 -14.02 7.00 19.57
N ASN A 4 -13.18 6.92 20.60
CA ASN A 4 -13.37 7.68 21.85
C ASN A 4 -12.32 8.81 21.92
N PRO A 5 -12.68 10.06 21.58
CA PRO A 5 -11.73 11.17 21.51
C PRO A 5 -11.06 11.47 22.84
N VAL A 6 -11.78 11.24 23.95
CA VAL A 6 -11.27 11.50 25.30
C VAL A 6 -10.10 10.58 25.62
N LEU A 7 -10.22 9.28 25.30
CA LEU A 7 -9.13 8.31 25.53
C LEU A 7 -7.92 8.60 24.64
N ILE A 8 -8.14 9.00 23.38
CA ILE A 8 -7.05 9.36 22.47
C ILE A 8 -6.31 10.59 22.99
N LYS A 9 -7.03 11.66 23.31
CA LYS A 9 -6.43 12.92 23.78
C LYS A 9 -5.74 12.76 25.14
N SER A 10 -6.35 12.04 26.09
CA SER A 10 -5.76 11.85 27.42
C SER A 10 -4.51 10.99 27.38
N SER A 11 -4.52 9.88 26.63
CA SER A 11 -3.33 9.03 26.47
C SER A 11 -2.24 9.74 25.65
N TYR A 12 -2.60 10.48 24.59
CA TYR A 12 -1.64 11.30 23.85
C TYR A 12 -0.97 12.35 24.74
N GLY A 13 -1.72 13.02 25.63
CA GLY A 13 -1.15 14.01 26.55
C GLY A 13 -0.15 13.44 27.56
N VAL A 14 -0.17 12.13 27.82
CA VAL A 14 0.88 11.45 28.61
C VAL A 14 2.12 11.18 27.76
N VAL A 15 1.94 10.86 26.48
CA VAL A 15 3.03 10.55 25.54
C VAL A 15 3.72 11.82 25.02
N GLU A 16 2.96 12.90 24.83
CA GLU A 16 3.43 14.14 24.20
C GLU A 16 4.72 14.74 24.81
N PRO A 17 4.88 14.81 26.15
CA PRO A 17 6.06 15.39 26.77
C PRO A 17 7.37 14.64 26.50
N HIS A 18 7.32 13.39 26.05
CA HIS A 18 8.51 12.60 25.73
C HIS A 18 9.16 13.01 24.40
N GLY A 19 8.45 13.74 23.53
CA GLY A 19 9.00 14.35 22.33
C GLY A 19 9.73 13.37 21.41
N THR A 20 10.99 13.66 21.09
CA THR A 20 11.80 12.89 20.13
C THR A 20 12.15 11.48 20.61
N GLU A 21 12.04 11.18 21.90
CA GLU A 21 12.22 9.81 22.39
C GLU A 21 11.15 8.86 21.84
N VAL A 22 9.94 9.38 21.61
CA VAL A 22 8.81 8.61 21.08
C VAL A 22 9.09 8.13 19.66
N THR A 23 9.56 9.04 18.80
CA THR A 23 9.87 8.72 17.40
C THR A 23 11.08 7.81 17.29
N ALA A 24 12.12 8.03 18.11
CA ALA A 24 13.28 7.14 18.16
C ALA A 24 12.90 5.70 18.56
N TRP A 25 12.04 5.56 19.58
CA TRP A 25 11.53 4.25 20.01
C TRP A 25 10.70 3.59 18.91
N PHE A 26 9.82 4.35 18.25
CA PHE A 26 9.00 3.86 17.15
C PHE A 26 9.85 3.26 16.03
N TYR A 27 10.87 3.98 15.54
CA TYR A 27 11.72 3.48 14.46
C TYR A 27 12.53 2.26 14.87
N ARG A 28 13.03 2.23 16.11
CA ARG A 28 13.69 1.05 16.66
C ARG A 28 12.75 -0.16 16.63
N HIS A 29 11.55 -0.03 17.19
CA HIS A 29 10.56 -1.10 17.22
C HIS A 29 10.18 -1.57 15.81
N LEU A 30 9.95 -0.62 14.89
CA LEU A 30 9.60 -0.89 13.51
C LEU A 30 10.68 -1.71 12.81
N PHE A 31 11.95 -1.31 12.91
CA PHE A 31 13.04 -1.99 12.21
C PHE A 31 13.45 -3.31 12.86
N GLU A 32 13.26 -3.46 14.17
CA GLU A 32 13.45 -4.73 14.87
C GLU A 32 12.43 -5.79 14.42
N HIS A 33 11.17 -5.41 14.27
CA HIS A 33 10.09 -6.35 13.92
C HIS A 33 9.86 -6.49 12.42
N ASN A 34 10.27 -5.50 11.62
CA ASN A 34 10.06 -5.45 10.18
C ASN A 34 11.34 -4.98 9.47
N PRO A 35 12.44 -5.75 9.50
CA PRO A 35 13.72 -5.33 8.95
C PRO A 35 13.66 -4.98 7.46
N GLY A 36 12.72 -5.60 6.71
CA GLY A 36 12.49 -5.34 5.29
C GLY A 36 11.97 -3.93 4.96
N VAL A 37 11.41 -3.20 5.93
CA VAL A 37 10.98 -1.81 5.67
C VAL A 37 12.12 -0.80 5.82
N ARG A 38 13.25 -1.18 6.43
CA ARG A 38 14.35 -0.25 6.75
C ARG A 38 14.95 0.42 5.52
N SER A 39 15.03 -0.28 4.39
CA SER A 39 15.53 0.25 3.12
C SER A 39 14.67 1.40 2.58
N LEU A 40 13.39 1.47 2.94
CA LEU A 40 12.48 2.55 2.54
C LEU A 40 12.76 3.86 3.29
N PHE A 41 13.34 3.77 4.49
CA PHE A 41 13.63 4.93 5.35
C PHE A 41 15.10 5.38 5.29
N ALA A 42 15.99 4.55 4.75
CA ALA A 42 17.45 4.68 4.86
C ALA A 42 18.05 5.99 4.29
N ALA A 43 17.33 6.71 3.43
CA ALA A 43 17.83 7.94 2.83
C ALA A 43 17.62 9.21 3.69
N HIS A 44 16.69 9.23 4.67
CA HIS A 44 16.30 10.47 5.37
C HIS A 44 15.80 10.24 6.82
N LEU A 45 16.48 9.42 7.65
CA LEU A 45 15.98 9.07 8.99
C LEU A 45 15.86 10.25 9.96
N ASP A 46 16.81 11.20 9.92
CA ASP A 46 16.81 12.34 10.85
C ASP A 46 15.71 13.37 10.50
N GLU A 47 15.45 13.62 9.21
CA GLU A 47 14.38 14.53 8.77
C GLU A 47 12.96 13.93 8.88
N GLN A 48 12.84 12.59 9.00
CA GLN A 48 11.56 11.90 9.05
C GLN A 48 10.98 11.75 10.46
N GLN A 49 11.79 11.90 11.51
CA GLN A 49 11.31 11.81 12.89
C GLN A 49 10.32 12.93 13.21
N ASP A 50 10.65 14.18 12.88
CA ASP A 50 9.78 15.33 13.12
C ASP A 50 8.46 15.23 12.34
N ARG A 51 8.51 14.68 11.12
CA ARG A 51 7.33 14.53 10.26
C ARG A 51 6.34 13.50 10.81
N LEU A 52 6.84 12.39 11.36
CA LEU A 52 5.98 11.38 11.98
C LEU A 52 5.29 11.95 13.22
N TRP A 53 6.03 12.64 14.08
CA TRP A 53 5.48 13.25 15.28
C TRP A 53 4.42 14.31 14.94
N ALA A 54 4.71 15.18 13.99
CA ALA A 54 3.76 16.19 13.50
C ALA A 54 2.49 15.55 12.92
N ALA A 55 2.61 14.43 12.19
CA ALA A 55 1.46 13.71 11.65
C ALA A 55 0.58 13.09 12.75
N ILE A 56 1.18 12.50 13.78
CA ILE A 56 0.44 11.95 14.94
C ILE A 56 -0.25 13.09 15.71
N GLY A 57 0.44 14.20 15.96
CA GLY A 57 -0.14 15.38 16.60
C GLY A 57 -1.30 15.97 15.80
N ALA A 58 -1.16 16.07 14.47
CA ALA A 58 -2.24 16.52 13.59
C ALA A 58 -3.45 15.57 13.61
N LEU A 59 -3.22 14.25 13.60
CA LEU A 59 -4.27 13.24 13.73
C LEU A 59 -5.06 13.38 15.03
N VAL A 60 -4.38 13.60 16.16
CA VAL A 60 -5.02 13.81 17.46
C VAL A 60 -5.76 15.15 17.51
N THR A 61 -5.17 16.20 16.93
CA THR A 61 -5.76 17.56 16.90
C THR A 61 -7.05 17.59 16.08
N HIS A 62 -7.04 16.96 14.89
CA HIS A 62 -8.15 16.96 13.95
C HIS A 62 -9.02 15.69 14.04
N LEU A 63 -8.92 14.93 15.13
CA LEU A 63 -9.65 13.66 15.30
C LEU A 63 -11.17 13.81 15.16
N GLU A 64 -11.69 14.97 15.54
CA GLU A 64 -13.11 15.31 15.49
C GLU A 64 -13.47 16.20 14.27
N ASP A 65 -12.49 16.49 13.41
CA ASP A 65 -12.62 17.33 12.22
C ASP A 65 -12.17 16.53 10.97
N PRO A 66 -13.04 15.67 10.44
CA PRO A 66 -12.71 14.84 9.27
C PRO A 66 -12.44 15.67 8.01
N ASP A 67 -13.03 16.86 7.89
CA ASP A 67 -12.84 17.74 6.72
C ASP A 67 -11.42 18.31 6.68
N ALA A 68 -10.82 18.58 7.85
CA ALA A 68 -9.40 18.93 7.94
C ALA A 68 -8.48 17.70 7.89
N LEU A 69 -8.89 16.58 8.48
CA LEU A 69 -8.05 15.39 8.64
C LEU A 69 -7.84 14.61 7.32
N LEU A 70 -8.90 14.40 6.55
CA LEU A 70 -8.84 13.58 5.34
C LEU A 70 -7.86 14.12 4.27
N PRO A 71 -7.83 15.43 3.95
CA PRO A 71 -6.84 15.98 3.03
C PRO A 71 -5.39 15.78 3.50
N LEU A 72 -5.14 15.92 4.80
CA LEU A 72 -3.81 15.70 5.39
C LEU A 72 -3.36 14.25 5.21
N LEU A 73 -4.23 13.29 5.50
CA LEU A 73 -3.96 11.86 5.35
C LEU A 73 -3.75 11.46 3.88
N ARG A 74 -4.53 12.03 2.95
CA ARG A 74 -4.34 11.79 1.51
C ARG A 74 -2.98 12.28 1.03
N GLY A 75 -2.63 13.53 1.34
CA GLY A 75 -1.32 14.07 0.98
C GLY A 75 -0.17 13.30 1.65
N LEU A 76 -0.40 12.72 2.82
CA LEU A 76 0.56 11.81 3.45
C LEU A 76 0.74 10.54 2.63
N GLY A 77 -0.34 9.90 2.17
CA GLY A 77 -0.30 8.71 1.31
C GLY A 77 0.41 8.94 -0.01
N GLU A 78 0.13 10.06 -0.69
CA GLU A 78 0.80 10.44 -1.95
C GLU A 78 2.33 10.56 -1.77
N ARG A 79 2.78 11.23 -0.70
CA ARG A 79 4.21 11.34 -0.39
C ARG A 79 4.83 9.97 -0.08
N HIS A 80 4.15 9.13 0.70
CA HIS A 80 4.66 7.80 1.03
C HIS A 80 4.77 6.90 -0.21
N ALA A 81 3.82 6.98 -1.15
CA ALA A 81 3.94 6.29 -2.43
C ALA A 81 5.12 6.81 -3.26
N ALA A 82 5.36 8.12 -3.27
CA ALA A 82 6.53 8.71 -3.93
C ALA A 82 7.87 8.22 -3.32
N TYR A 83 7.87 7.81 -2.05
CA TYR A 83 9.03 7.18 -1.39
C TYR A 83 9.14 5.67 -1.63
N GLY A 84 8.22 5.07 -2.38
CA GLY A 84 8.18 3.63 -2.66
C GLY A 84 7.54 2.80 -1.55
N ALA A 85 6.86 3.42 -0.58
CA ALA A 85 6.06 2.68 0.39
C ALA A 85 4.79 2.14 -0.28
N LEU A 86 4.35 0.96 0.17
CA LEU A 86 3.17 0.26 -0.30
C LEU A 86 2.14 0.15 0.82
N PRO A 87 0.84 0.03 0.51
CA PRO A 87 -0.20 -0.23 1.50
C PRO A 87 0.11 -1.45 2.38
N ALA A 88 0.83 -2.45 1.85
CA ALA A 88 1.28 -3.63 2.58
C ALA A 88 2.23 -3.32 3.77
N HIS A 89 2.84 -2.13 3.82
CA HIS A 89 3.69 -1.71 4.94
C HIS A 89 2.89 -1.07 6.09
N LEU A 90 1.66 -0.62 5.84
CA LEU A 90 0.84 0.05 6.84
C LEU A 90 0.54 -0.83 8.07
N PRO A 91 0.29 -2.15 7.96
CA PRO A 91 0.12 -2.99 9.15
C PRO A 91 1.34 -2.95 10.10
N ALA A 92 2.57 -2.97 9.56
CA ALA A 92 3.80 -2.91 10.34
C ALA A 92 3.99 -1.56 11.06
N VAL A 93 3.65 -0.47 10.36
CA VAL A 93 3.65 0.89 10.91
C VAL A 93 2.64 1.00 12.05
N GLY A 94 1.44 0.46 11.87
CA GLY A 94 0.38 0.47 12.88
C GLY A 94 0.77 -0.27 14.15
N ALA A 95 1.23 -1.50 14.00
CA ALA A 95 1.69 -2.31 15.13
C ALA A 95 2.79 -1.59 15.93
N SER A 96 3.73 -0.95 15.23
CA SER A 96 4.83 -0.22 15.87
C SER A 96 4.34 1.07 16.55
N LEU A 97 3.41 1.80 15.94
CA LEU A 97 2.80 2.99 16.54
C LEU A 97 2.07 2.64 17.84
N LEU A 98 1.22 1.60 17.81
CA LEU A 98 0.46 1.17 19.00
C LEU A 98 1.41 0.70 20.10
N ALA A 99 2.44 -0.08 19.77
CA ALA A 99 3.45 -0.51 20.73
C ALA A 99 4.20 0.68 21.37
N THR A 100 4.48 1.70 20.56
CA THR A 100 5.13 2.94 21.02
C THR A 100 4.24 3.69 22.00
N LEU A 101 2.98 3.93 21.62
CA LEU A 101 2.02 4.62 22.49
C LEU A 101 1.81 3.85 23.79
N ALA A 102 1.71 2.52 23.73
CA ALA A 102 1.61 1.67 24.92
C ALA A 102 2.82 1.80 25.85
N HIS A 103 4.03 1.83 25.28
CA HIS A 103 5.27 1.97 26.04
C HIS A 103 5.31 3.27 26.85
N PHE A 104 4.99 4.41 26.21
CA PHE A 104 5.07 5.72 26.85
C PHE A 104 3.83 6.08 27.69
N ALA A 105 2.64 5.60 27.30
CA ALA A 105 1.43 5.82 28.10
C ALA A 105 1.44 4.99 29.40
N GLY A 106 2.19 3.87 29.44
CA GLY A 106 2.37 3.05 30.63
C GLY A 106 1.03 2.64 31.26
N PRO A 107 0.77 2.93 32.56
CA PRO A 107 -0.49 2.59 33.22
C PRO A 107 -1.74 3.23 32.59
N ALA A 108 -1.60 4.31 31.80
CA ALA A 108 -2.72 4.93 31.09
C ALA A 108 -3.13 4.13 29.83
N TRP A 109 -2.34 3.15 29.41
CA TRP A 109 -2.66 2.26 28.30
C TRP A 109 -3.59 1.13 28.77
N THR A 110 -4.89 1.35 28.65
CA THR A 110 -5.91 0.32 28.93
C THR A 110 -6.36 -0.38 27.65
N PRO A 111 -7.04 -1.55 27.74
CA PRO A 111 -7.64 -2.20 26.58
C PRO A 111 -8.59 -1.28 25.79
N GLU A 112 -9.27 -0.35 26.45
CA GLU A 112 -10.15 0.64 25.82
C GLU A 112 -9.34 1.66 25.01
N THR A 113 -8.23 2.15 25.58
CA THR A 113 -7.30 3.05 24.91
C THR A 113 -6.71 2.39 23.67
N GLU A 114 -6.26 1.14 23.78
CA GLU A 114 -5.74 0.38 22.65
C GLU A 114 -6.77 0.20 21.53
N ARG A 115 -8.01 -0.17 21.88
CA ARG A 115 -9.10 -0.29 20.90
C ARG A 115 -9.40 1.03 20.21
N ALA A 116 -9.39 2.14 20.95
CA ALA A 116 -9.61 3.47 20.40
C ALA A 116 -8.49 3.82 19.39
N TRP A 117 -7.22 3.67 19.76
CA TRP A 117 -6.09 3.95 18.88
C TRP A 117 -6.06 3.03 17.66
N THR A 118 -6.40 1.75 17.84
CA THR A 118 -6.53 0.80 16.72
C THR A 118 -7.57 1.27 15.70
N ALA A 119 -8.73 1.75 16.17
CA ALA A 119 -9.79 2.24 15.29
C ALA A 119 -9.35 3.51 14.53
N VAL A 120 -8.72 4.46 15.23
CA VAL A 120 -8.19 5.69 14.62
C VAL A 120 -7.12 5.37 13.58
N TYR A 121 -6.18 4.48 13.92
CA TYR A 121 -5.16 4.03 13.00
C TYR A 121 -5.76 3.34 11.77
N GLY A 122 -6.78 2.51 11.95
CA GLY A 122 -7.47 1.83 10.85
C GLY A 122 -8.02 2.82 9.81
N VAL A 123 -8.73 3.85 10.27
CA VAL A 123 -9.27 4.90 9.38
C VAL A 123 -8.15 5.68 8.67
N ALA A 124 -7.07 6.00 9.41
CA ALA A 124 -5.92 6.68 8.84
C ALA A 124 -5.23 5.82 7.77
N ALA A 125 -4.97 4.55 8.07
CA ALA A 125 -4.33 3.60 7.17
C ALA A 125 -5.17 3.33 5.91
N GLU A 126 -6.49 3.24 6.02
CA GLU A 126 -7.38 3.13 4.87
C GLU A 126 -7.26 4.35 3.95
N THR A 127 -7.33 5.55 4.53
CA THR A 127 -7.24 6.80 3.76
C THR A 127 -5.87 6.97 3.10
N ILE A 128 -4.79 6.69 3.85
CA ILE A 128 -3.41 6.74 3.36
C ILE A 128 -3.22 5.70 2.25
N GLY A 129 -3.60 4.45 2.49
CA GLY A 129 -3.44 3.35 1.55
C GLY A 129 -4.19 3.57 0.24
N ALA A 130 -5.40 4.14 0.31
CA ALA A 130 -6.17 4.53 -0.86
C ALA A 130 -5.46 5.62 -1.68
N ALA A 131 -4.76 6.56 -1.03
CA ALA A 131 -4.00 7.62 -1.71
C ALA A 131 -2.61 7.16 -2.22
N MET A 132 -2.09 6.03 -1.70
CA MET A 132 -0.83 5.45 -2.19
C MET A 132 -0.98 4.72 -3.53
N THR A 133 -2.18 4.20 -3.79
CA THR A 133 -2.50 3.60 -5.08
C THR A 133 -3.11 4.71 -5.93
N PRO A 134 -2.58 5.05 -7.11
CA PRO A 134 -3.28 5.98 -7.98
C PRO A 134 -4.67 5.42 -8.22
N ALA A 135 -5.71 6.23 -7.99
CA ALA A 135 -7.07 5.86 -8.38
C ALA A 135 -7.01 5.41 -9.84
N PRO A 136 -7.67 4.29 -10.22
CA PRO A 136 -7.74 3.93 -11.62
C PRO A 136 -8.28 5.15 -12.35
N SER A 137 -7.46 5.74 -13.23
CA SER A 137 -7.92 6.86 -14.04
C SER A 137 -9.21 6.43 -14.74
N PRO A 138 -10.23 7.27 -14.88
CA PRO A 138 -11.41 6.92 -15.68
C PRO A 138 -11.05 6.60 -17.13
N ASP A 139 -9.83 6.98 -17.56
CA ASP A 139 -9.24 6.68 -18.85
C ASP A 139 -8.47 5.34 -18.92
N ALA A 140 -8.32 4.64 -17.78
CA ALA A 140 -7.76 3.29 -17.69
C ALA A 140 -8.87 2.22 -17.69
N ALA A 141 -10.00 2.51 -18.34
CA ALA A 141 -10.81 1.45 -18.93
C ALA A 141 -9.89 0.68 -19.89
N ALA A 142 -9.74 -0.61 -19.64
CA ALA A 142 -8.82 -1.52 -20.30
C ALA A 142 -8.68 -1.27 -21.82
N PRO A 143 -7.53 -1.61 -22.43
CA PRO A 143 -7.61 -2.14 -23.78
C PRO A 143 -8.44 -3.42 -23.69
N THR A 144 -9.77 -3.30 -23.82
CA THR A 144 -10.57 -4.36 -24.41
C THR A 144 -10.00 -4.53 -25.79
N ASP A 145 -9.14 -5.54 -25.94
CA ASP A 145 -8.83 -6.14 -27.22
C ASP A 145 -10.19 -6.44 -27.87
N PRO A 146 -10.63 -5.71 -28.91
CA PRO A 146 -11.66 -6.24 -29.75
C PRO A 146 -10.97 -7.34 -30.54
N ALA A 147 -11.32 -8.59 -30.23
CA ALA A 147 -11.05 -9.73 -31.09
C ALA A 147 -11.10 -9.28 -32.56
N ASP A 148 -9.95 -9.38 -33.23
CA ASP A 148 -9.79 -9.14 -34.67
C ASP A 148 -10.86 -9.95 -35.44
N PRO A 149 -11.84 -9.30 -36.11
CA PRO A 149 -12.81 -10.00 -36.93
C PRO A 149 -12.39 -9.94 -38.41
N THR A 150 -11.10 -10.14 -38.70
CA THR A 150 -10.62 -10.35 -40.07
C THR A 150 -9.76 -11.61 -40.22
N ALA A 151 -10.23 -12.72 -39.64
CA ALA A 151 -9.89 -14.04 -40.17
C ALA A 151 -10.83 -14.38 -41.33
N PRO A 152 -10.33 -14.68 -42.55
CA PRO A 152 -11.19 -15.18 -43.62
C PRO A 152 -11.75 -16.56 -43.24
N THR A 153 -13.07 -16.64 -43.17
CA THR A 153 -13.83 -17.88 -43.04
C THR A 153 -13.61 -18.73 -44.30
N ASP A 154 -12.87 -19.82 -44.15
CA ASP A 154 -12.83 -20.92 -45.11
C ASP A 154 -14.16 -21.70 -45.05
N PRO A 155 -14.86 -21.93 -46.18
CA PRO A 155 -15.88 -22.96 -46.26
C PRO A 155 -15.34 -24.21 -46.97
N ALA A 156 -15.13 -25.30 -46.20
CA ALA A 156 -15.24 -26.68 -46.74
C ALA A 156 -16.72 -26.98 -46.99
N GLU A 157 -17.22 -27.69 -48.01
CA GLU A 157 -16.76 -28.63 -49.06
C GLU A 157 -18.03 -28.88 -49.96
N PRO A 158 -18.18 -29.88 -50.86
CA PRO A 158 -17.25 -30.60 -51.78
C PRO A 158 -17.82 -30.69 -53.22
N THR A 159 -17.00 -30.89 -54.27
CA THR A 159 -17.38 -31.75 -55.41
C THR A 159 -16.20 -32.12 -56.31
N ALA A 160 -16.17 -33.39 -56.70
CA ALA A 160 -15.16 -34.03 -57.54
C ALA A 160 -15.14 -33.51 -58.99
N THR A 161 -13.96 -33.50 -59.61
CA THR A 161 -13.68 -34.12 -60.93
C THR A 161 -12.25 -33.84 -61.39
N GLY A 162 -11.46 -34.92 -61.52
CA GLY A 162 -10.72 -35.20 -62.74
C GLY A 162 -9.35 -34.56 -62.98
N ARG A 163 -8.35 -35.46 -62.95
CA ARG A 163 -7.27 -35.62 -63.96
C ARG A 163 -5.91 -34.96 -63.67
N GLY A 164 -4.93 -35.81 -63.33
CA GLY A 164 -3.70 -35.89 -64.14
C GLY A 164 -2.35 -35.51 -63.51
N ASN A 165 -1.63 -36.56 -63.10
CA ASN A 165 -0.24 -36.88 -63.46
C ASN A 165 0.98 -36.35 -62.64
N ALA A 166 1.68 -37.35 -62.06
CA ALA A 166 3.12 -37.62 -62.07
C ALA A 166 4.14 -36.90 -61.17
N ALA A 167 4.81 -37.77 -60.39
CA ALA A 167 6.26 -37.88 -60.11
C ALA A 167 6.92 -36.80 -59.23
N SER A 168 7.24 -37.09 -57.96
CA SER A 168 8.36 -37.90 -57.43
C SER A 168 9.75 -37.23 -57.46
N ARG A 169 10.41 -37.31 -56.29
CA ARG A 169 11.81 -36.99 -55.89
C ARG A 169 11.93 -35.67 -55.13
N GLY A 170 12.54 -35.58 -53.94
CA GLY A 170 13.21 -36.57 -53.11
C GLY A 170 14.12 -35.86 -52.09
N GLY A 171 14.37 -36.52 -50.95
CA GLY A 171 15.49 -36.31 -50.01
C GLY A 171 15.49 -35.01 -49.18
N ASP A 172 16.19 -34.91 -48.06
CA ASP A 172 16.86 -35.86 -47.15
C ASP A 172 17.29 -34.97 -45.96
N ARG A 173 16.98 -35.42 -44.74
CA ARG A 173 17.71 -35.31 -43.47
C ARG A 173 18.44 -34.04 -43.01
N GLY A 174 18.29 -33.85 -41.69
CA GLY A 174 19.37 -33.53 -40.72
C GLY A 174 19.49 -32.04 -40.40
N GLY A 175 19.56 -31.57 -39.15
CA GLY A 175 19.87 -32.22 -37.89
C GLY A 175 20.98 -31.43 -37.17
N ALA A 176 20.75 -31.13 -35.88
CA ALA A 176 21.70 -30.67 -34.84
C ALA A 176 22.32 -29.27 -35.04
N SER A 177 22.15 -28.31 -34.11
CA SER A 177 22.62 -28.30 -32.71
C SER A 177 24.14 -28.30 -32.58
N GLY A 178 24.66 -27.15 -32.19
CA GLY A 178 26.03 -26.87 -31.75
C GLY A 178 26.07 -25.45 -31.21
#